data_AF-A0A0F8VX54-F1
#
_entry.id   AF-A0A0F8VX54-F1
#
_cell.length_a   1.000
_cell.length_b   1.000
_cell.length_c   1.000
_cell.angle_alpha   90.00
_cell.angle_beta   90.00
_cell.angle_gamma   90.00
#
_symmetry.space_group_name_H-M   'P 1'
#
loop_
_entity.id
_entity.type
_entity.pdbx_description
1 polymer ?
#
loop_
_entity_poly.entity_id
_entity_poly.type
_entity_poly.pdbx_seq_one_letter_code
_entity_poly.pdbx_strand_id
1 'polypeptide(L)'
;TFTGKLSRDDTGAGIANQKILLKHPPKKKVVAEGITDNEGNYLIQISAPMKQKTYPYRTVFEGTTDLRQSESKILGVGVGVGIPPILIIGGILVFVFLIGVSLFKPTR
;
A
#
# COMPACT_ATOMS: atom_id res chain seq x y z
N THR A 1 -0.89 8.42 -0.48
CA THR A 1 -1.15 7.47 0.62
C THR A 1 -1.40 6.09 0.04
N PHE A 2 -0.99 5.03 0.73
CA PHE A 2 -1.39 3.65 0.43
C PHE A 2 -2.25 3.17 1.59
N THR A 3 -3.39 2.54 1.30
CA THR A 3 -4.18 1.84 2.33
C THR A 3 -4.43 0.40 1.92
N GLY A 4 -4.76 -0.43 2.90
CA GLY A 4 -5.13 -1.81 2.63
C GLY A 4 -5.47 -2.57 3.90
N LYS A 5 -5.68 -3.88 3.76
CA LYS A 5 -5.97 -4.79 4.88
C LYS A 5 -5.03 -5.98 4.88
N LEU A 6 -4.52 -6.33 6.06
CA LEU A 6 -3.87 -7.59 6.38
C LEU A 6 -4.92 -8.49 7.04
N SER A 7 -5.37 -9.52 6.32
CA SER A 7 -6.32 -10.51 6.85
C SER A 7 -5.83 -11.93 6.64
N ARG A 8 -6.10 -12.81 7.62
CA ARG A 8 -6.01 -14.26 7.44
C ARG A 8 -6.94 -14.66 6.29
N ASP A 9 -6.55 -15.64 5.47
CA ASP A 9 -7.42 -16.18 4.42
C ASP A 9 -8.46 -17.20 4.95
N ASP A 10 -8.12 -17.96 6.00
CA ASP A 10 -8.98 -19.02 6.56
C ASP A 10 -10.30 -18.48 7.13
N THR A 11 -10.25 -17.27 7.67
CA THR A 11 -11.32 -16.63 8.44
C THR A 11 -11.69 -15.25 7.91
N GLY A 12 -10.88 -14.66 7.03
CA GLY A 12 -11.00 -13.24 6.65
C GLY A 12 -10.68 -12.25 7.78
N ALA A 13 -10.31 -12.75 8.97
CA ALA A 13 -10.09 -11.93 10.16
C ALA A 13 -8.89 -11.01 9.98
N GLY A 14 -9.05 -9.76 10.41
CA GLY A 14 -7.97 -8.77 10.44
C GLY A 14 -6.84 -9.17 11.39
N ILE A 15 -5.61 -8.86 11.02
CA ILE A 15 -4.43 -9.12 11.87
C ILE A 15 -3.87 -7.79 12.35
N ALA A 16 -4.07 -7.50 13.63
CA ALA A 16 -3.75 -6.22 14.26
C ALA A 16 -2.28 -6.08 14.70
N ASN A 17 -1.81 -4.84 14.86
CA ASN A 17 -0.48 -4.46 15.36
C ASN A 17 0.72 -4.98 14.56
N GLN A 18 0.51 -5.35 13.29
CA GLN A 18 1.55 -5.89 12.41
C GLN A 18 2.22 -4.80 11.59
N LYS A 19 3.55 -4.88 11.46
CA LYS A 19 4.32 -4.00 10.58
C LYS A 19 4.13 -4.37 9.10
N ILE A 20 3.72 -3.38 8.31
CA ILE A 20 3.60 -3.46 6.85
C ILE A 20 4.65 -2.54 6.23
N LEU A 21 5.48 -3.10 5.36
CA LEU A 21 6.51 -2.35 4.63
C LEU A 21 6.02 -2.01 3.23
N LEU A 22 6.16 -0.75 2.81
CA LEU A 22 6.04 -0.39 1.40
C LEU A 22 7.41 -0.48 0.73
N LYS A 23 7.52 -1.33 -0.30
CA LYS A 23 8.76 -1.55 -1.06
C LYS A 23 8.62 -1.05 -2.50
N HIS A 24 9.72 -0.52 -3.05
CA HIS A 24 9.88 -0.08 -4.43
C HIS A 24 10.68 -1.13 -5.23
N PRO A 25 10.01 -2.12 -5.86
CA PRO A 25 10.67 -3.10 -6.74
C PRO A 25 11.23 -2.46 -8.02
N PRO A 26 12.17 -3.11 -8.74
CA PRO A 26 12.82 -4.37 -8.39
C PRO A 26 13.89 -4.21 -7.31
N LYS A 27 14.28 -2.98 -6.95
CA LYS A 27 15.39 -2.69 -6.02
C LYS A 27 15.14 -3.12 -4.56
N LYS A 28 14.00 -3.74 -4.26
CA LYS A 28 13.49 -4.18 -2.94
C LYS A 28 13.59 -3.13 -1.80
N LYS A 29 13.84 -1.85 -2.14
CA LYS A 29 14.05 -0.78 -1.17
C LYS A 29 12.75 -0.50 -0.42
N VAL A 30 12.79 -0.61 0.91
CA VAL A 30 11.74 -0.06 1.79
C VAL A 30 11.74 1.46 1.63
N VAL A 31 10.56 2.02 1.37
CA VAL A 31 10.35 3.47 1.18
C VAL A 31 9.51 4.09 2.28
N ALA A 32 8.71 3.29 2.98
CA ALA A 32 7.94 3.66 4.16
C ALA A 32 7.42 2.40 4.86
N GLU A 33 6.87 2.56 6.05
CA GLU A 33 6.19 1.50 6.80
C GLU A 33 4.90 2.04 7.44
N GLY A 34 4.05 1.14 7.90
CA GLY A 34 2.87 1.43 8.71
C GLY A 34 2.53 0.22 9.58
N ILE A 35 1.62 0.42 10.53
CA ILE A 35 1.12 -0.61 11.44
C ILE A 35 -0.36 -0.88 11.12
N THR A 36 -0.82 -2.11 11.31
CA THR A 36 -2.24 -2.45 11.17
C THR A 36 -3.04 -2.10 12.43
N ASP A 37 -4.25 -1.56 12.24
CA ASP A 37 -5.23 -1.33 13.30
C ASP A 37 -5.86 -2.64 13.81
N ASN A 38 -6.79 -2.54 14.77
CA ASN A 38 -7.50 -3.68 15.36
C ASN A 38 -8.31 -4.52 14.36
N GLU A 39 -8.63 -3.98 13.18
CA GLU A 39 -9.32 -4.68 12.09
C GLU A 39 -8.35 -5.16 11.00
N GLY A 40 -7.04 -5.02 11.19
CA GLY A 40 -6.02 -5.36 10.21
C GLY A 40 -5.84 -4.33 9.10
N ASN A 41 -6.53 -3.18 9.13
CA ASN A 41 -6.35 -2.15 8.10
C ASN A 41 -5.07 -1.36 8.37
N TYR A 42 -4.34 -0.97 7.31
CA TYR A 42 -3.13 -0.16 7.42
C TYR A 42 -3.22 1.09 6.53
N LEU A 43 -2.51 2.13 6.94
CA LEU A 43 -2.30 3.36 6.18
C LEU A 43 -0.80 3.70 6.18
N ILE A 44 -0.22 3.85 4.98
CA ILE A 44 1.18 4.23 4.78
C ILE A 44 1.21 5.55 4.02
N GLN A 45 1.75 6.59 4.65
CA GLN A 45 2.02 7.87 4.01
C GLN A 45 3.40 7.82 3.33
N ILE A 46 3.51 8.40 2.13
CA ILE A 46 4.79 8.61 1.45
C ILE A 46 4.88 10.01 0.87
N SER A 47 6.08 10.56 0.88
CA SER A 47 6.43 11.68 0.01
C SER A 47 6.61 11.16 -1.42
N ALA A 48 5.77 11.64 -2.34
CA ALA A 48 5.89 11.27 -3.75
C ALA A 48 7.21 11.84 -4.33
N PRO A 49 8.07 11.02 -4.96
CA PRO A 49 9.32 11.48 -5.55
C PRO A 49 9.06 12.38 -6.78
N MET A 50 9.66 13.58 -6.79
CA MET A 50 9.33 14.66 -7.75
C MET A 50 9.64 14.40 -9.23
N LYS A 51 10.37 13.32 -9.59
CA LYS A 51 10.72 13.07 -10.99
C LYS A 51 9.53 12.47 -11.73
N GLN A 52 9.15 13.05 -12.86
CA GLN A 52 8.04 12.57 -13.67
C GLN A 52 8.32 11.16 -14.22
N LYS A 53 7.58 10.16 -13.72
CA LYS A 53 7.51 8.77 -14.21
C LYS A 53 6.51 7.95 -13.38
N THR A 54 6.23 6.73 -13.81
CA THR A 54 5.54 5.72 -13.00
C THR A 54 6.52 5.01 -12.05
N TYR A 55 6.13 4.91 -10.78
CA TYR A 55 6.87 4.22 -9.72
C TYR A 55 6.10 2.96 -9.30
N PRO A 56 6.67 1.75 -9.47
CA PRO A 56 6.04 0.53 -8.97
C PRO A 56 6.23 0.43 -7.45
N TYR A 57 5.16 0.12 -6.73
CA TYR A 57 5.16 -0.12 -5.30
C TYR A 57 4.41 -1.41 -4.95
N ARG A 58 4.76 -2.02 -3.81
CA ARG A 58 4.14 -3.23 -3.26
C ARG A 58 4.20 -3.16 -1.74
N THR A 59 3.13 -3.52 -1.05
CA THR A 59 3.16 -3.71 0.40
C THR A 59 3.57 -5.15 0.74
N VAL A 60 4.35 -5.31 1.80
CA VAL A 60 4.93 -6.56 2.26
C VAL A 60 4.78 -6.66 3.77
N PHE A 61 4.17 -7.75 4.23
CA PHE A 61 4.23 -8.20 5.62
C PHE A 61 5.27 -9.31 5.68
N GLU A 62 6.31 -9.18 6.53
CA GLU A 62 7.45 -10.11 6.51
C GLU A 62 7.22 -11.42 7.27
N GLY A 63 6.05 -11.58 7.88
CA GLY A 63 5.70 -12.75 8.69
C GLY A 63 6.02 -12.57 10.17
N THR A 64 5.59 -13.55 10.96
CA THR A 64 5.99 -13.80 12.36
C THR A 64 6.25 -15.30 12.52
N THR A 65 6.49 -15.78 13.74
CA THR A 65 6.56 -17.21 14.05
C THR A 65 5.29 -17.97 13.60
N ASP A 66 4.12 -17.34 13.75
CA ASP A 66 2.81 -17.98 13.52
C ASP A 66 2.20 -17.65 12.14
N LEU A 67 2.66 -16.57 11.50
CA LEU A 67 2.07 -16.02 10.27
C LEU A 67 3.09 -15.93 9.16
N ARG A 68 2.75 -16.41 7.96
CA ARG A 68 3.66 -16.43 6.81
C ARG A 68 3.89 -15.03 6.24
N GLN A 69 5.10 -14.80 5.69
CA GLN A 69 5.38 -13.64 4.84
C GLN A 69 4.34 -13.53 3.72
N SER A 70 3.95 -12.30 3.40
CA SER A 70 2.95 -12.06 2.37
C SER A 70 3.10 -10.71 1.67
N GLU A 71 2.60 -10.60 0.44
CA GLU A 71 2.85 -9.45 -0.43
C GLU A 71 1.64 -9.08 -1.29
N SER A 72 1.44 -7.78 -1.55
CA SER A 72 0.39 -7.27 -2.43
C SER A 72 0.71 -7.47 -3.91
N LYS A 73 -0.29 -7.20 -4.78
CA LYS A 73 -0.01 -6.88 -6.19
C LYS A 73 0.87 -5.63 -6.30
N ILE A 74 1.62 -5.50 -7.39
CA ILE A 74 2.39 -4.28 -7.68
C ILE A 74 1.43 -3.22 -8.22
N LEU A 75 1.49 -2.01 -7.67
CA LEU A 75 0.74 -0.84 -8.12
C LEU A 75 1.70 0.18 -8.73
N GLY A 76 1.39 0.69 -9.92
CA GLY A 76 2.14 1.77 -10.55
C GLY A 76 1.56 3.13 -10.18
N VAL A 77 2.35 3.97 -9.50
CA VAL A 77 1.97 5.35 -9.17
C VAL A 77 2.67 6.32 -10.13
N GLY A 78 1.90 6.96 -11.01
CA GLY A 78 2.39 8.03 -11.87
C GLY A 78 2.62 9.32 -11.07
N VAL A 79 3.82 9.90 -11.21
CA VAL A 79 4.09 11.29 -10.83
C VAL A 79 4.35 12.07 -12.12
N GLY A 80 3.81 13.28 -12.24
CA GLY A 80 4.05 14.17 -13.38
C GLY A 80 3.44 15.56 -13.17
N VAL A 81 3.98 16.55 -13.88
CA VAL A 81 3.44 17.90 -13.94
C VAL A 81 2.52 17.98 -15.16
N GLY A 82 1.22 18.13 -14.92
CA GLY A 82 0.24 18.39 -15.96
C GLY A 82 0.04 19.89 -16.13
N ILE A 83 0.26 20.41 -17.35
CA ILE A 83 -0.26 21.72 -17.75
C ILE A 83 -1.73 21.51 -18.11
N PRO A 84 -2.71 22.16 -17.44
CA PRO A 84 -4.12 21.85 -17.66
C PRO A 84 -4.70 22.59 -18.88
N PRO A 85 -5.41 21.91 -19.79
CA PRO A 85 -6.35 22.56 -20.72
C PRO A 85 -7.69 22.89 -20.03
N ILE A 86 -8.29 24.01 -20.46
CA ILE A 86 -9.39 24.78 -19.82
C ILE A 86 -10.77 24.36 -20.41
N LEU A 87 -11.88 24.19 -19.65
CA LEU A 87 -12.14 24.20 -18.20
C LEU A 87 -13.49 23.50 -17.90
N ILE A 88 -13.61 22.59 -16.92
CA ILE A 88 -14.92 22.20 -16.34
C ILE A 88 -14.81 21.98 -14.81
N ILE A 89 -15.40 22.93 -14.08
CA ILE A 89 -16.00 22.83 -12.72
C ILE A 89 -15.22 22.07 -11.62
N GLY A 90 -14.61 22.86 -10.72
CA GLY A 90 -14.77 22.62 -9.27
C GLY A 90 -13.78 21.68 -8.57
N GLY A 91 -12.65 22.24 -8.14
CA GLY A 91 -11.90 21.73 -6.98
C GLY A 91 -10.60 20.99 -7.31
N ILE A 92 -9.47 21.62 -6.96
CA ILE A 92 -8.18 20.94 -6.82
C ILE A 92 -8.28 20.01 -5.62
N LEU A 93 -8.48 18.71 -5.85
CA LEU A 93 -8.63 17.70 -4.81
C LEU A 93 -7.64 16.54 -5.02
N VAL A 94 -6.52 16.57 -4.30
CA VAL A 94 -5.56 15.45 -4.26
C VAL A 94 -6.10 14.35 -3.33
N PHE A 95 -7.10 13.61 -3.79
CA PHE A 95 -7.65 12.47 -3.08
C PHE A 95 -6.92 11.18 -3.45
N VAL A 96 -5.96 10.77 -2.62
CA VAL A 96 -5.33 9.44 -2.74
C VAL A 96 -6.01 8.46 -1.79
N PHE A 97 -7.20 8.01 -2.17
CA PHE A 97 -7.85 6.82 -1.62
C PHE A 97 -7.51 5.62 -2.53
N LEU A 98 -6.78 4.64 -2.00
CA LEU A 98 -6.34 3.44 -2.75
C LEU A 98 -6.56 2.19 -1.89
N ILE A 99 -7.75 1.59 -1.98
CA ILE A 99 -8.17 0.42 -1.22
C ILE A 99 -7.43 -0.84 -1.73
N GLY A 100 -6.41 -1.29 -1.01
CA GLY A 100 -5.69 -2.55 -1.29
C GLY A 100 -6.13 -3.72 -0.41
N VAL A 101 -7.06 -4.57 -0.88
CA VAL A 101 -7.41 -5.82 -0.18
C VAL A 101 -6.33 -6.89 -0.43
N SER A 102 -5.89 -7.58 0.63
CA SER A 102 -4.86 -8.62 0.55
C SER A 102 -5.15 -9.81 1.50
N LEU A 103 -5.18 -11.03 0.95
CA LEU A 103 -5.71 -12.27 1.58
C LEU A 103 -4.59 -13.33 1.76
N PHE A 104 -4.45 -13.95 2.95
CA PHE A 104 -3.23 -14.70 3.30
C PHE A 104 -3.34 -16.00 4.12
N LYS A 105 -3.04 -17.15 3.47
CA LYS A 105 -2.21 -18.29 3.95
C LYS A 105 -2.09 -18.63 5.45
N PRO A 106 -2.73 -19.65 6.09
CA PRO A 106 -2.32 -20.10 7.43
C PRO A 106 -1.17 -21.11 7.29
N THR A 107 -0.38 -21.25 8.35
CA THR A 107 0.64 -22.31 8.45
C THR A 107 -0.02 -23.58 9.01
N ARG A 108 0.18 -24.73 8.35
CA ARG A 108 0.01 -26.05 8.97
C ARG A 108 1.19 -26.35 9.88
#